data_AF-A6GBW8-F1
#
_entry.id   AF-A6GBW8-F1
#
_cell.length_a   1.000
_cell.length_b   1.000
_cell.length_c   1.000
_cell.angle_alpha   90.00
_cell.angle_beta   90.00
_cell.angle_gamma   90.00
#
_symmetry.space_group_name_H-M   'P 1'
#
loop_
_entity.id
_entity.type
_entity.pdbx_description
1 polymer ?
#
loop_
_entity_poly.entity_id
_entity_poly.type
_entity_poly.pdbx_seq_one_letter_code
_entity_poly.pdbx_strand_id
1 'polypeptide(L)'
;MLRPMTRSRLLSLISANTLKASILAALVSGASTGCIFSTAPSAEDEETSGADDVGEGGDESECPEPAETTGGEGGPPVAEDTLELCSDGIDNDYNGFVDCADFSCSMSEDQAILDYCANLPPEDTLDQCMDGIDNDGNGYTDCEDFGCSMSEDQAILDYCASLPSETSVEQCSDGIDNDCNGFTDCQDFSCSMSDDPAVMELCGGMSEDSVETCSDGIDNDNDGYIDCDDFDCSMSDDPAVSGLCS
;
A
#
# COMPACT_ATOMS: atom_id res chain seq x y z
N MET A 1 -58.91 19.02 -36.55
CA MET A 1 -58.56 19.88 -35.40
C MET A 1 -57.31 19.32 -34.74
N LEU A 2 -56.11 19.73 -35.18
CA LEU A 2 -54.85 19.38 -34.52
C LEU A 2 -54.40 20.57 -33.68
N ARG A 3 -54.27 20.36 -32.37
CA ARG A 3 -53.78 21.39 -31.43
C ARG A 3 -52.25 21.52 -31.59
N PRO A 4 -51.69 22.75 -31.65
CA PRO A 4 -50.25 22.94 -31.64
C PRO A 4 -49.68 22.64 -30.24
N MET A 5 -48.72 21.72 -30.18
CA MET A 5 -47.91 21.45 -29.00
C MET A 5 -47.04 22.68 -28.68
N THR A 6 -47.06 23.10 -27.42
CA THR A 6 -46.33 24.28 -26.93
C THR A 6 -44.82 24.04 -26.92
N ARG A 7 -44.08 25.10 -27.24
CA ARG A 7 -42.61 25.21 -27.33
C ARG A 7 -41.85 24.82 -26.05
N SER A 8 -42.56 24.48 -24.98
CA SER A 8 -42.01 24.17 -23.65
C SER A 8 -41.54 22.72 -23.50
N ARG A 9 -41.97 21.79 -24.36
CA ARG A 9 -41.53 20.38 -24.30
C ARG A 9 -40.27 20.07 -25.13
N LEU A 10 -39.84 20.98 -26.01
CA LEU A 10 -38.58 20.79 -26.76
C LEU A 10 -37.33 21.11 -25.93
N LEU A 11 -37.41 22.01 -24.95
CA LEU A 11 -36.24 22.36 -24.11
C LEU A 11 -35.90 21.30 -23.05
N SER A 12 -36.84 20.43 -22.68
CA SER A 12 -36.58 19.38 -21.67
C SER A 12 -35.80 18.18 -22.23
N LEU A 13 -35.79 17.98 -23.56
CA LEU A 13 -35.07 16.88 -24.21
C LEU A 13 -33.63 17.25 -24.62
N ILE A 14 -33.29 18.55 -24.60
CA ILE A 14 -31.94 19.02 -24.93
C ILE A 14 -31.01 18.97 -23.70
N SER A 15 -31.57 19.08 -22.49
CA SER A 15 -30.77 19.04 -21.24
C SER A 15 -30.38 17.62 -20.79
N ALA A 16 -31.05 16.58 -21.27
CA ALA A 16 -30.76 15.19 -20.89
C ALA A 16 -29.65 14.53 -21.74
N ASN A 17 -29.34 15.10 -22.91
CA ASN A 17 -28.37 14.53 -23.84
C ASN A 17 -26.98 15.21 -23.78
N THR A 18 -26.87 16.38 -23.16
CA THR A 18 -25.58 17.03 -22.88
C THR A 18 -24.94 16.53 -21.59
N LEU A 19 -25.72 16.02 -20.62
CA LEU A 19 -25.17 15.41 -19.40
C LEU A 19 -24.55 14.02 -19.67
N LYS A 20 -25.07 13.26 -20.64
CA LYS A 20 -24.47 11.97 -21.06
C LYS A 20 -23.18 12.11 -21.86
N ALA A 21 -22.90 13.30 -22.39
CA ALA A 21 -21.71 13.54 -23.21
C ALA A 21 -20.49 14.05 -22.40
N SER A 22 -20.67 14.47 -21.14
CA SER A 22 -19.54 14.87 -20.28
C SER A 22 -18.97 13.74 -19.42
N ILE A 23 -19.71 12.65 -19.19
CA ILE A 23 -19.20 11.47 -18.48
C ILE A 23 -18.36 10.58 -19.41
N LEU A 24 -18.59 10.62 -20.73
CA LEU A 24 -17.86 9.81 -21.69
C LEU A 24 -16.53 10.42 -22.18
N ALA A 25 -16.19 11.64 -21.73
CA ALA A 25 -14.97 12.35 -22.14
C ALA A 25 -13.80 12.20 -21.15
N ALA A 26 -14.02 11.63 -19.98
CA ALA A 26 -12.95 11.33 -19.00
C ALA A 26 -12.16 10.06 -19.36
N LEU A 27 -12.65 9.22 -20.28
CA LEU A 27 -11.99 7.97 -20.69
C LEU A 27 -10.94 8.15 -21.81
N VAL A 28 -10.61 9.38 -22.20
CA VAL A 28 -9.61 9.67 -23.24
C VAL A 28 -8.62 10.74 -22.74
N SER A 29 -8.10 10.55 -21.54
CA SER A 29 -6.82 11.14 -21.14
C SER A 29 -6.05 10.04 -20.44
N GLY A 30 -5.06 9.46 -21.14
CA GLY A 30 -4.09 8.54 -20.56
C GLY A 30 -3.16 9.29 -19.63
N ALA A 31 -3.68 9.71 -18.48
CA ALA A 31 -2.88 9.87 -17.29
C ALA A 31 -3.06 8.57 -16.51
N SER A 32 -1.98 7.80 -16.32
CA SER A 32 -1.94 6.81 -15.25
C SER A 32 -2.38 7.55 -14.00
N THR A 33 -3.57 7.23 -13.52
CA THR A 33 -4.07 7.75 -12.26
C THR A 33 -3.43 6.87 -11.22
N GLY A 34 -2.12 7.03 -11.03
CA GLY A 34 -1.41 6.45 -9.90
C GLY A 34 -2.12 6.92 -8.63
N CYS A 35 -2.17 6.03 -7.66
CA CYS A 35 -2.94 6.12 -6.42
C CYS A 35 -3.12 7.56 -5.97
N ILE A 36 -4.34 8.07 -6.17
CA ILE A 36 -4.75 9.28 -5.48
C ILE A 36 -5.00 8.87 -4.04
N PHE A 37 -3.92 8.79 -3.26
CA PHE A 37 -3.99 8.83 -1.82
C PHE A 37 -4.98 9.93 -1.47
N SER A 38 -6.08 9.55 -0.81
CA SER A 38 -6.98 10.49 -0.19
C SER A 38 -6.17 11.20 0.89
N THR A 39 -5.46 12.27 0.52
CA THR A 39 -4.79 13.11 1.49
C THR A 39 -5.89 13.63 2.41
N ALA A 40 -5.94 13.12 3.64
CA ALA A 40 -6.62 13.79 4.72
C ALA A 40 -6.19 15.27 4.71
N PRO A 41 -7.10 16.23 4.92
CA PRO A 41 -6.76 17.64 4.81
C PRO A 41 -5.79 18.03 5.93
N SER A 42 -4.50 18.02 5.63
CA SER A 42 -3.48 18.61 6.46
C SER A 42 -3.62 20.13 6.40
N ALA A 43 -3.57 20.73 7.59
CA ALA A 43 -3.83 22.13 7.83
C ALA A 43 -3.05 23.06 6.89
N GLU A 44 -3.75 24.08 6.43
CA GLU A 44 -3.27 25.23 5.69
C GLU A 44 -2.21 26.02 6.49
N ASP A 45 -0.96 26.02 6.06
CA ASP A 45 0.06 26.97 6.52
C ASP A 45 0.37 28.03 5.45
N GLU A 46 0.33 29.28 5.91
CA GLU A 46 0.44 30.50 5.13
C GLU A 46 1.79 30.70 4.45
N GLU A 47 1.73 31.17 3.20
CA GLU A 47 2.82 31.79 2.46
C GLU A 47 3.50 32.93 3.25
N THR A 48 4.85 32.90 3.36
CA THR A 48 5.62 34.15 3.32
C THR A 48 6.89 34.02 2.47
N SER A 49 7.01 34.98 1.56
CA SER A 49 8.06 35.20 0.57
C SER A 49 9.39 35.70 1.18
N GLY A 50 10.52 35.25 0.63
CA GLY A 50 11.82 35.91 0.79
C GLY A 50 12.88 35.32 -0.13
N ALA A 51 13.37 36.13 -1.08
CA ALA A 51 14.35 35.75 -2.09
C ALA A 51 15.79 36.19 -1.73
N ASP A 52 16.74 35.53 -2.41
CA ASP A 52 18.14 35.89 -2.71
C ASP A 52 19.25 35.40 -1.74
N ASP A 53 20.07 34.42 -2.18
CA ASP A 53 21.48 34.65 -2.60
C ASP A 53 22.13 33.36 -3.17
N VAL A 54 22.96 33.51 -4.21
CA VAL A 54 23.63 32.42 -4.95
C VAL A 54 25.04 32.19 -4.42
N GLY A 55 25.37 30.96 -4.02
CA GLY A 55 26.73 30.55 -3.63
C GLY A 55 27.05 29.12 -4.10
N GLU A 56 28.12 29.00 -4.87
CA GLU A 56 28.58 27.81 -5.61
C GLU A 56 29.71 27.10 -4.85
N GLY A 57 29.66 25.77 -4.78
CA GLY A 57 30.64 24.85 -4.16
C GLY A 57 29.91 23.90 -3.19
N GLY A 58 29.90 22.58 -3.35
CA GLY A 58 30.95 21.68 -3.82
C GLY A 58 31.48 20.90 -2.62
N ASP A 59 30.69 19.94 -2.12
CA ASP A 59 31.12 18.83 -1.26
C ASP A 59 29.98 17.78 -1.22
N GLU A 60 30.36 16.53 -1.46
CA GLU A 60 29.60 15.29 -1.26
C GLU A 60 28.45 15.35 -0.23
N SER A 61 27.21 15.20 -0.73
CA SER A 61 26.00 15.23 0.09
C SER A 61 25.70 13.84 0.67
N GLU A 62 26.11 13.65 1.93
CA GLU A 62 25.41 12.78 2.87
C GLU A 62 23.91 13.07 2.85
N CYS A 63 23.08 12.02 2.85
CA CYS A 63 21.64 12.15 2.99
C CYS A 63 21.35 12.87 4.31
N PRO A 64 20.65 14.03 4.30
CA PRO A 64 20.22 14.65 5.54
C PRO A 64 19.23 13.73 6.24
N GLU A 65 19.52 13.39 7.49
CA GLU A 65 18.63 12.64 8.36
C GLU A 65 17.23 13.28 8.36
N PRO A 66 16.15 12.48 8.34
CA PRO A 66 14.80 13.01 8.35
C PRO A 66 14.64 13.92 9.58
N ALA A 67 14.17 15.14 9.32
CA ALA A 67 14.02 16.17 10.31
C ALA A 67 13.15 15.68 11.47
N GLU A 68 13.72 15.76 12.67
CA GLU A 68 13.05 15.51 13.94
C GLU A 68 11.71 16.27 14.01
N THR A 69 10.62 15.53 13.87
CA THR A 69 9.30 15.97 14.30
C THR A 69 9.26 15.87 15.81
N THR A 70 9.25 17.03 16.46
CA THR A 70 9.16 17.15 17.91
C THR A 70 7.79 16.70 18.41
N GLY A 71 7.71 15.54 19.06
CA GLY A 71 6.46 15.12 19.70
C GLY A 71 6.48 13.74 20.37
N GLY A 72 7.23 13.57 21.46
CA GLY A 72 7.09 12.42 22.37
C GLY A 72 8.44 11.91 22.86
N GLU A 73 8.61 11.81 24.17
CA GLU A 73 9.88 11.40 24.80
C GLU A 73 10.19 9.92 24.48
N GLY A 74 10.95 9.67 23.41
CA GLY A 74 11.47 8.34 23.05
C GLY A 74 12.39 7.80 24.13
N GLY A 75 11.88 6.86 24.93
CA GLY A 75 12.71 5.93 25.70
C GLY A 75 13.52 5.03 24.75
N PRO A 76 14.46 4.22 25.27
CA PRO A 76 15.06 3.16 24.46
C PRO A 76 13.94 2.28 23.88
N PRO A 77 14.09 1.72 22.65
CA PRO A 77 13.10 0.80 22.07
C PRO A 77 12.78 -0.28 23.09
N VAL A 78 11.50 -0.35 23.45
CA VAL A 78 10.98 -1.34 24.39
C VAL A 78 10.29 -2.41 23.56
N ALA A 79 10.42 -3.68 23.96
CA ALA A 79 9.67 -4.73 23.29
C ALA A 79 8.16 -4.46 23.43
N GLU A 80 7.43 -4.57 22.33
CA GLU A 80 5.98 -4.43 22.28
C GLU A 80 5.30 -5.74 22.73
N ASP A 81 5.49 -6.13 23.99
CA ASP A 81 5.12 -7.45 24.51
C ASP A 81 4.14 -7.42 25.68
N THR A 82 3.47 -6.28 25.89
CA THR A 82 2.46 -6.11 26.95
C THR A 82 1.15 -5.61 26.35
N LEU A 83 0.03 -5.93 27.00
CA LEU A 83 -1.29 -5.45 26.55
C LEU A 83 -1.36 -3.91 26.47
N GLU A 84 -0.62 -3.19 27.32
CA GLU A 84 -0.62 -1.72 27.27
C GLU A 84 0.07 -1.20 26.01
N LEU A 85 1.16 -1.83 25.58
CA LEU A 85 1.90 -1.45 24.39
C LEU A 85 1.26 -1.98 23.11
N CYS A 86 0.64 -3.16 23.15
CA CYS A 86 -0.10 -3.76 22.03
C CYS A 86 -1.52 -3.17 21.83
N SER A 87 -1.84 -2.01 22.41
CA SER A 87 -3.14 -1.36 22.25
C SER A 87 -3.11 0.15 22.35
N ASP A 88 -1.93 0.76 22.22
CA ASP A 88 -1.75 2.21 22.36
C ASP A 88 -1.64 2.96 21.02
N GLY A 89 -1.62 2.24 19.90
CA GLY A 89 -1.54 2.80 18.56
C GLY A 89 -0.16 3.32 18.19
N ILE A 90 0.90 2.86 18.87
CA ILE A 90 2.27 3.29 18.68
C ILE A 90 3.15 2.07 18.40
N ASP A 91 4.00 2.17 17.37
CA ASP A 91 5.11 1.24 17.16
C ASP A 91 6.18 1.52 18.23
N ASN A 92 6.17 0.73 19.31
CA ASN A 92 6.96 0.96 20.51
C ASN A 92 8.39 0.41 20.40
N ASP A 93 8.61 -0.54 19.49
CA ASP A 93 9.92 -1.15 19.23
C ASP A 93 10.60 -0.66 17.94
N TYR A 94 9.88 0.16 17.16
CA TYR A 94 10.28 0.79 15.90
C TYR A 94 10.55 -0.19 14.75
N ASN A 95 9.84 -1.32 14.72
CA ASN A 95 9.99 -2.34 13.68
C ASN A 95 9.07 -2.12 12.47
N GLY A 96 8.22 -1.09 12.49
CA GLY A 96 7.29 -0.72 11.43
C GLY A 96 5.89 -1.30 11.58
N PHE A 97 5.64 -2.13 12.59
CA PHE A 97 4.33 -2.71 12.89
C PHE A 97 3.77 -2.12 14.19
N VAL A 98 2.44 -2.00 14.28
CA VAL A 98 1.75 -1.33 15.39
C VAL A 98 0.72 -2.26 16.00
N ASP A 99 0.70 -2.36 17.33
CA ASP A 99 -0.29 -3.10 18.11
C ASP A 99 -0.50 -4.54 17.58
N CYS A 100 -1.73 -4.91 17.23
CA CYS A 100 -2.06 -6.25 16.76
C CYS A 100 -1.56 -6.57 15.35
N ALA A 101 -1.06 -5.58 14.60
CA ALA A 101 -0.29 -5.80 13.38
C ALA A 101 1.14 -6.28 13.68
N ASP A 102 1.65 -6.02 14.89
CA ASP A 102 2.97 -6.48 15.31
C ASP A 102 2.97 -7.98 15.61
N PHE A 103 3.99 -8.70 15.14
CA PHE A 103 4.17 -10.11 15.40
C PHE A 103 4.33 -10.43 16.90
N SER A 104 5.03 -9.59 17.65
CA SER A 104 5.22 -9.66 19.11
C SER A 104 3.88 -9.65 19.85
N CYS A 105 2.88 -8.95 19.32
CA CYS A 105 1.53 -8.89 19.85
C CYS A 105 0.63 -10.01 19.32
N SER A 106 0.52 -10.15 18.00
CA SER A 106 -0.36 -11.13 17.33
C SER A 106 0.03 -12.59 17.61
N MET A 107 1.30 -12.83 17.93
CA MET A 107 1.85 -14.15 18.29
C MET A 107 2.39 -14.19 19.72
N SER A 108 1.88 -13.31 20.59
CA SER A 108 2.26 -13.26 22.01
C SER A 108 2.00 -14.58 22.74
N GLU A 109 2.83 -14.89 23.73
CA GLU A 109 2.55 -15.97 24.69
C GLU A 109 1.53 -15.54 25.77
N ASP A 110 1.21 -14.24 25.88
CA ASP A 110 0.21 -13.73 26.81
C ASP A 110 -1.20 -13.86 26.21
N GLN A 111 -2.01 -14.72 26.82
CA GLN A 111 -3.39 -14.96 26.40
C GLN A 111 -4.24 -13.68 26.42
N ALA A 112 -3.96 -12.71 27.29
CA ALA A 112 -4.73 -11.47 27.33
C ALA A 112 -4.49 -10.60 26.09
N ILE A 113 -3.29 -10.64 25.52
CA ILE A 113 -2.95 -9.93 24.26
C ILE A 113 -3.62 -10.65 23.08
N LEU A 114 -3.49 -11.98 23.02
CA LEU A 114 -4.17 -12.78 21.99
C LEU A 114 -5.69 -12.60 22.03
N ASP A 115 -6.29 -12.60 23.23
CA ASP A 115 -7.72 -12.38 23.41
C ASP A 115 -8.12 -10.95 22.99
N TYR A 116 -7.26 -9.96 23.20
CA TYR A 116 -7.52 -8.59 22.74
C TYR A 116 -7.54 -8.52 21.22
N CYS A 117 -6.47 -8.95 20.55
CA CYS A 117 -6.36 -8.91 19.09
C CYS A 117 -7.46 -9.73 18.40
N ALA A 118 -7.81 -10.90 18.93
CA ALA A 118 -8.85 -11.75 18.36
C ALA A 118 -10.29 -11.22 18.53
N ASN A 119 -10.51 -10.19 19.37
CA ASN A 119 -11.83 -9.62 19.65
C ASN A 119 -11.95 -8.15 19.23
N LEU A 120 -11.05 -7.67 18.37
CA LEU A 120 -11.20 -6.37 17.73
C LEU A 120 -12.49 -6.35 16.89
N PRO A 121 -13.18 -5.20 16.82
CA PRO A 121 -14.39 -5.07 16.03
C PRO A 121 -14.03 -5.21 14.54
N PRO A 122 -14.60 -6.17 13.80
CA PRO A 122 -14.13 -6.47 12.46
C PRO A 122 -14.38 -5.31 11.48
N GLU A 123 -13.51 -5.22 10.48
CA GLU A 123 -13.74 -4.41 9.29
C GLU A 123 -14.66 -5.18 8.31
N ASP A 124 -15.98 -5.11 8.51
CA ASP A 124 -16.93 -5.94 7.76
C ASP A 124 -18.10 -5.18 7.12
N THR A 125 -17.98 -3.85 7.03
CA THR A 125 -18.99 -3.00 6.38
C THR A 125 -18.44 -2.35 5.12
N LEU A 126 -19.30 -2.13 4.12
CA LEU A 126 -18.89 -1.54 2.85
C LEU A 126 -18.23 -0.16 3.02
N ASP A 127 -18.69 0.64 3.97
CA ASP A 127 -18.12 1.98 4.20
C ASP A 127 -16.71 1.89 4.81
N GLN A 128 -16.43 0.87 5.63
CA GLN A 128 -15.11 0.67 6.23
C GLN A 128 -14.15 0.03 5.24
N CYS A 129 -14.60 -0.98 4.48
CA CYS A 129 -13.78 -1.67 3.48
C CYS A 129 -13.40 -0.82 2.25
N MET A 130 -13.59 0.49 2.28
CA MET A 130 -13.29 1.39 1.16
C MET A 130 -12.80 2.78 1.60
N ASP A 131 -12.51 2.97 2.89
CA ASP A 131 -12.13 4.27 3.43
C ASP A 131 -10.61 4.45 3.58
N GLY A 132 -9.83 3.42 3.28
CA GLY A 132 -8.38 3.42 3.33
C GLY A 132 -7.84 3.46 4.76
N ILE A 133 -8.61 2.98 5.73
CA ILE A 133 -8.24 2.91 7.14
C ILE A 133 -8.39 1.46 7.60
N ASP A 134 -7.37 0.92 8.28
CA ASP A 134 -7.51 -0.29 9.08
C ASP A 134 -8.43 -0.02 10.28
N ASN A 135 -9.70 -0.36 10.13
CA ASN A 135 -10.75 -0.06 11.10
C ASN A 135 -10.77 -1.03 12.28
N ASP A 136 -10.10 -2.18 12.17
CA ASP A 136 -10.05 -3.18 13.21
C ASP A 136 -8.67 -3.30 13.88
N GLY A 137 -7.64 -2.66 13.34
CA GLY A 137 -6.30 -2.56 13.92
C GLY A 137 -5.46 -3.82 13.78
N ASN A 138 -5.78 -4.69 12.81
CA ASN A 138 -5.09 -5.96 12.59
C ASN A 138 -3.92 -5.87 11.59
N GLY A 139 -3.67 -4.69 11.02
CA GLY A 139 -2.60 -4.42 10.07
C GLY A 139 -3.00 -4.51 8.60
N TYR A 140 -4.25 -4.87 8.28
CA TYR A 140 -4.76 -4.96 6.92
C TYR A 140 -5.84 -3.90 6.70
N THR A 141 -5.89 -3.32 5.50
CA THR A 141 -6.79 -2.20 5.18
C THR A 141 -7.68 -2.55 4.01
N ASP A 142 -8.96 -2.14 4.07
CA ASP A 142 -9.93 -2.29 3.00
C ASP A 142 -9.97 -3.74 2.47
N CYS A 143 -9.85 -3.92 1.14
CA CYS A 143 -9.97 -5.22 0.49
C CYS A 143 -8.79 -6.17 0.74
N GLU A 144 -7.69 -5.70 1.34
CA GLU A 144 -6.62 -6.57 1.83
C GLU A 144 -6.98 -7.20 3.18
N ASP A 145 -7.93 -6.61 3.91
CA ASP A 145 -8.45 -7.20 5.14
C ASP A 145 -9.28 -8.46 4.85
N PHE A 146 -9.14 -9.47 5.72
CA PHE A 146 -9.87 -10.73 5.57
C PHE A 146 -11.37 -10.56 5.80
N GLY A 147 -11.77 -9.71 6.73
CA GLY A 147 -13.16 -9.31 7.00
C GLY A 147 -13.85 -8.71 5.76
N CYS A 148 -13.09 -8.00 4.94
CA CYS A 148 -13.56 -7.44 3.67
C CYS A 148 -13.48 -8.44 2.50
N SER A 149 -12.29 -9.01 2.22
CA SER A 149 -12.05 -9.90 1.08
C SER A 149 -12.85 -11.21 1.14
N MET A 150 -13.22 -11.66 2.34
CA MET A 150 -14.01 -12.87 2.58
C MET A 150 -15.37 -12.56 3.22
N SER A 151 -15.86 -11.33 3.05
CA SER A 151 -17.16 -10.91 3.58
C SER A 151 -18.31 -11.77 3.08
N GLU A 152 -19.33 -11.95 3.92
CA GLU A 152 -20.62 -12.52 3.51
C GLU A 152 -21.51 -11.49 2.78
N ASP A 153 -21.17 -10.19 2.82
CA ASP A 153 -21.88 -9.15 2.10
C ASP A 153 -21.41 -9.07 0.64
N GLN A 154 -22.31 -9.39 -0.29
CA GLN A 154 -22.03 -9.36 -1.71
C GLN A 154 -21.62 -7.96 -2.22
N ALA A 155 -22.08 -6.88 -1.59
CA ALA A 155 -21.71 -5.54 -2.01
C ALA A 155 -20.22 -5.25 -1.76
N ILE A 156 -19.66 -5.80 -0.68
CA ILE A 156 -18.23 -5.69 -0.35
C ILE A 156 -17.42 -6.51 -1.35
N LEU A 157 -17.81 -7.75 -1.59
CA LEU A 157 -17.15 -8.61 -2.58
C LEU A 157 -17.20 -8.00 -4.00
N ASP A 158 -18.34 -7.43 -4.39
CA ASP A 158 -18.49 -6.76 -5.69
C ASP A 158 -17.61 -5.51 -5.78
N TYR A 159 -17.40 -4.79 -4.67
CA TYR A 159 -16.50 -3.65 -4.59
C TYR A 159 -15.04 -4.08 -4.73
N CYS A 160 -14.57 -5.03 -3.92
CA CYS A 160 -13.19 -5.51 -3.98
C CYS A 160 -12.84 -6.10 -5.35
N ALA A 161 -13.76 -6.89 -5.94
CA ALA A 161 -13.59 -7.41 -7.30
C ALA A 161 -13.63 -6.32 -8.40
N SER A 162 -14.04 -5.09 -8.07
CA SER A 162 -14.08 -3.97 -9.01
C SER A 162 -12.86 -3.06 -8.96
N LEU A 163 -12.02 -3.21 -7.94
CA LEU A 163 -10.76 -2.49 -7.86
C LEU A 163 -9.85 -2.88 -9.03
N PRO A 164 -8.93 -1.98 -9.44
CA PRO A 164 -7.86 -2.35 -10.35
C PRO A 164 -7.09 -3.55 -9.77
N SER A 165 -6.40 -4.30 -10.61
CA SER A 165 -5.47 -5.31 -10.14
C SER A 165 -4.16 -5.20 -10.90
N GLU A 166 -3.06 -5.37 -10.18
CA GLU A 166 -1.72 -5.40 -10.73
C GLU A 166 -1.37 -6.81 -11.22
N THR A 167 -1.74 -7.13 -12.47
CA THR A 167 -1.67 -8.54 -12.96
C THR A 167 -1.08 -8.68 -14.35
N SER A 168 -0.63 -7.59 -14.97
CA SER A 168 0.03 -7.63 -16.28
C SER A 168 1.52 -7.39 -16.15
N VAL A 169 2.31 -7.90 -17.10
CA VAL A 169 3.77 -7.69 -17.14
C VAL A 169 4.11 -6.20 -17.09
N GLU A 170 3.34 -5.37 -17.81
CA GLU A 170 3.58 -3.92 -17.82
C GLU A 170 3.30 -3.25 -16.49
N GLN A 171 2.30 -3.70 -15.73
CA GLN A 171 1.97 -3.13 -14.42
C GLN A 171 2.93 -3.65 -13.34
N CYS A 172 3.26 -4.95 -13.37
CA CYS A 172 4.17 -5.58 -12.40
C CYS A 172 5.67 -5.24 -12.62
N SER A 173 5.99 -4.20 -13.40
CA SER A 173 7.38 -3.77 -13.64
C SER A 173 7.52 -2.27 -13.95
N ASP A 174 6.49 -1.47 -13.69
CA ASP A 174 6.54 -0.03 -13.97
C ASP A 174 6.89 0.83 -12.75
N GLY A 175 7.09 0.22 -11.59
CA GLY A 175 7.44 0.89 -10.35
C GLY A 175 6.30 1.70 -9.76
N ILE A 176 5.06 1.36 -10.12
CA ILE A 176 3.84 2.02 -9.66
C ILE A 176 2.94 0.95 -9.03
N ASP A 177 2.50 1.20 -7.80
CA ASP A 177 1.36 0.50 -7.21
C ASP A 177 0.09 0.82 -8.03
N ASN A 178 -0.32 -0.12 -8.89
CA ASN A 178 -1.38 0.08 -9.88
C ASN A 178 -2.77 -0.23 -9.33
N ASP A 179 -2.89 -0.93 -8.20
CA ASP A 179 -4.15 -1.24 -7.53
C ASP A 179 -4.32 -0.62 -6.14
N CYS A 180 -3.29 0.09 -5.67
CA CYS A 180 -3.27 0.93 -4.49
C CYS A 180 -3.35 0.17 -3.17
N ASN A 181 -2.82 -1.05 -3.14
CA ASN A 181 -2.80 -1.89 -1.94
C ASN A 181 -1.54 -1.68 -1.08
N GLY A 182 -0.62 -0.79 -1.48
CA GLY A 182 0.61 -0.48 -0.74
C GLY A 182 1.82 -1.31 -1.14
N PHE A 183 1.68 -2.26 -2.07
CA PHE A 183 2.76 -3.05 -2.64
C PHE A 183 2.98 -2.63 -4.09
N THR A 184 4.20 -2.83 -4.62
CA THR A 184 4.56 -2.38 -5.96
C THR A 184 5.27 -3.48 -6.72
N ASP A 185 4.94 -3.63 -8.00
CA ASP A 185 5.54 -4.60 -8.90
C ASP A 185 5.52 -6.02 -8.29
N CYS A 186 6.65 -6.73 -8.30
CA CYS A 186 6.71 -8.10 -7.81
C CYS A 186 6.70 -8.24 -6.28
N GLN A 187 6.70 -7.14 -5.53
CA GLN A 187 6.37 -7.17 -4.10
C GLN A 187 4.86 -7.29 -3.88
N ASP A 188 4.05 -7.00 -4.89
CA ASP A 188 2.61 -7.23 -4.85
C ASP A 188 2.29 -8.72 -4.97
N PHE A 189 1.38 -9.20 -4.13
CA PHE A 189 0.91 -10.59 -4.16
C PHE A 189 0.21 -10.95 -5.49
N SER A 190 -0.55 -10.02 -6.07
CA SER A 190 -1.19 -10.15 -7.38
C SER A 190 -0.19 -10.37 -8.52
N CYS A 191 1.03 -9.85 -8.37
CA CYS A 191 2.14 -10.07 -9.29
C CYS A 191 2.92 -11.35 -8.96
N SER A 192 3.41 -11.49 -7.73
CA SER A 192 4.25 -12.63 -7.31
C SER A 192 3.54 -13.98 -7.34
N MET A 193 2.21 -13.98 -7.24
CA MET A 193 1.36 -15.17 -7.31
C MET A 193 0.38 -15.15 -8.49
N SER A 194 0.75 -14.42 -9.56
CA SER A 194 -0.06 -14.29 -10.77
C SER A 194 -0.33 -15.64 -11.46
N ASP A 195 -1.54 -15.80 -11.99
CA ASP A 195 -1.89 -16.92 -12.87
C ASP A 195 -1.30 -16.75 -14.30
N ASP A 196 -0.74 -15.58 -14.65
CA ASP A 196 -0.09 -15.35 -15.93
C ASP A 196 1.38 -15.84 -15.89
N PRO A 197 1.74 -16.86 -16.70
CA PRO A 197 3.11 -17.36 -16.74
C PRO A 197 4.18 -16.31 -17.09
N ALA A 198 3.82 -15.25 -17.81
CA ALA A 198 4.75 -14.20 -18.17
C ALA A 198 5.07 -13.28 -16.99
N VAL A 199 4.11 -13.03 -16.09
CA VAL A 199 4.32 -12.28 -14.85
C VAL A 199 5.13 -13.13 -13.87
N MET A 200 4.84 -14.43 -13.77
CA MET A 200 5.65 -15.35 -12.95
C MET A 200 7.11 -15.43 -13.41
N GLU A 201 7.35 -15.44 -14.73
CA GLU A 201 8.73 -15.42 -15.27
C GLU A 201 9.42 -14.08 -15.02
N LEU A 202 8.67 -12.97 -15.03
CA LEU A 202 9.18 -11.64 -14.69
C LEU A 202 9.62 -11.59 -13.21
N CYS A 203 8.72 -11.91 -12.28
CA CYS A 203 9.02 -11.83 -10.84
C CYS A 203 10.08 -12.83 -10.41
N GLY A 204 10.01 -14.08 -10.90
CA GLY A 204 11.06 -15.07 -10.63
C GLY A 204 12.40 -14.78 -11.31
N GLY A 205 12.47 -13.79 -12.20
CA GLY A 205 13.71 -13.31 -12.79
C GLY A 205 14.34 -12.14 -12.04
N MET A 206 13.65 -11.60 -11.04
CA MET A 206 14.14 -10.49 -10.22
C MET A 206 14.72 -10.94 -8.88
N SER A 207 14.45 -12.17 -8.44
CA SER A 207 14.95 -12.75 -7.18
C SER A 207 16.46 -12.66 -7.01
N GLU A 208 16.91 -12.38 -5.79
CA GLU A 208 18.31 -12.42 -5.39
C GLU A 208 18.79 -13.87 -5.20
N ASP A 209 19.03 -14.62 -6.29
CA ASP A 209 19.31 -16.07 -6.21
C ASP A 209 20.69 -16.50 -6.75
N SER A 210 21.60 -15.56 -6.98
CA SER A 210 22.92 -15.83 -7.55
C SER A 210 24.06 -15.58 -6.55
N VAL A 211 25.22 -16.20 -6.79
CA VAL A 211 26.40 -15.98 -5.93
C VAL A 211 26.82 -14.52 -5.94
N GLU A 212 26.72 -13.87 -7.11
CA GLU A 212 27.08 -12.48 -7.29
C GLU A 212 26.16 -11.53 -6.53
N THR A 213 24.85 -11.75 -6.60
CA THR A 213 23.84 -10.88 -5.97
C THR A 213 23.77 -11.12 -4.47
N CYS A 214 23.78 -12.39 -4.01
CA CYS A 214 23.77 -12.76 -2.58
C CYS A 214 25.08 -12.48 -1.80
N SER A 215 26.00 -11.69 -2.36
CA SER A 215 27.24 -11.34 -1.66
C SER A 215 27.81 -9.96 -2.00
N ASP A 216 27.02 -9.11 -2.66
CA ASP A 216 27.47 -7.78 -3.08
C ASP A 216 27.03 -6.66 -2.13
N GLY A 217 26.24 -6.98 -1.10
CA GLY A 217 25.80 -6.03 -0.08
C GLY A 217 24.75 -5.05 -0.57
N ILE A 218 24.03 -5.42 -1.64
CA ILE A 218 22.93 -4.67 -2.24
C ILE A 218 21.69 -5.56 -2.18
N ASP A 219 20.55 -4.96 -1.91
CA ASP A 219 19.23 -5.58 -2.10
C ASP A 219 18.90 -5.51 -3.61
N ASN A 220 19.11 -6.62 -4.32
CA ASN A 220 19.05 -6.69 -5.78
C ASN A 220 17.64 -6.90 -6.34
N ASP A 221 16.71 -7.37 -5.51
CA ASP A 221 15.31 -7.61 -5.87
C ASP A 221 14.33 -6.62 -5.22
N ASN A 222 14.88 -5.74 -4.38
CA ASN A 222 14.24 -4.61 -3.71
C ASN A 222 13.21 -5.01 -2.64
N ASP A 223 13.29 -6.22 -2.09
CA ASP A 223 12.36 -6.71 -1.07
C ASP A 223 12.68 -6.25 0.37
N GLY A 224 13.79 -5.52 0.56
CA GLY A 224 14.24 -4.95 1.82
C GLY A 224 15.22 -5.82 2.61
N TYR A 225 15.53 -7.02 2.13
CA TYR A 225 16.55 -7.90 2.70
C TYR A 225 17.83 -7.86 1.84
N ILE A 226 18.99 -8.10 2.45
CA ILE A 226 20.30 -7.95 1.78
C ILE A 226 21.10 -9.24 2.00
N ASP A 227 21.64 -9.80 0.91
CA ASP A 227 22.53 -10.96 0.94
C ASP A 227 21.97 -12.10 1.83
N CYS A 228 22.69 -12.49 2.87
CA CYS A 228 22.30 -13.63 3.72
C CYS A 228 21.18 -13.35 4.71
N ASP A 229 20.76 -12.09 4.85
CA ASP A 229 19.52 -11.75 5.56
C ASP A 229 18.29 -11.95 4.65
N ASP A 230 18.50 -12.10 3.33
CA ASP A 230 17.48 -12.44 2.34
C ASP A 230 17.14 -13.94 2.36
N PHE A 231 15.86 -14.24 2.26
CA PHE A 231 15.34 -15.59 2.18
C PHE A 231 15.74 -16.30 0.87
N ASP A 232 15.72 -15.61 -0.27
CA ASP A 232 16.07 -16.16 -1.58
C ASP A 232 17.54 -16.61 -1.63
N CYS A 233 18.41 -15.89 -0.92
CA CYS A 233 19.80 -16.28 -0.69
C CYS A 233 19.96 -17.40 0.35
N SER A 234 19.42 -17.21 1.55
CA SER A 234 19.64 -18.11 2.69
C SER A 234 18.98 -19.49 2.51
N MET A 235 17.92 -19.57 1.71
CA MET A 235 17.16 -20.78 1.44
C MET A 235 17.26 -21.25 -0.02
N SER A 236 18.23 -20.72 -0.77
CA SER A 236 18.50 -21.11 -2.16
C SER A 236 18.72 -22.62 -2.32
N ASP A 237 18.10 -23.20 -3.35
CA ASP A 237 18.33 -24.58 -3.76
C ASP A 237 19.69 -24.77 -4.48
N ASP A 238 20.36 -23.67 -4.89
CA ASP A 238 21.71 -23.74 -5.44
C ASP A 238 22.76 -23.92 -4.31
N PRO A 239 23.54 -25.02 -4.31
CA PRO A 239 24.58 -25.26 -3.30
C PRO A 239 25.68 -24.19 -3.25
N ALA A 240 25.89 -23.45 -4.35
CA ALA A 240 26.87 -22.37 -4.38
C ALA A 240 26.37 -21.12 -3.64
N VAL A 241 25.07 -20.85 -3.69
CA VAL A 241 24.41 -19.70 -3.07
C VAL A 241 24.12 -19.98 -1.60
N SER A 242 23.43 -21.08 -1.30
CA SER A 242 23.19 -21.52 0.10
C SER A 242 24.48 -21.69 0.92
N GLY A 243 25.59 -22.01 0.26
CA GLY A 243 26.92 -22.09 0.89
C GLY A 243 27.51 -20.75 1.34
N LEU A 244 26.97 -19.61 0.89
CA LEU A 244 27.38 -18.27 1.32
C LEU A 244 26.87 -17.96 2.74
N CYS A 245 25.68 -18.45 3.09
CA CYS A 245 24.95 -18.09 4.31
C CYS A 245 25.00 -19.17 5.42
N SER A 246 25.91 -20.13 5.27
CA SER A 246 26.09 -21.31 6.12
C SER A 246 27.09 -21.14 7.28
#